data_AF-A0A9X1UKH8-F1
#
_entry.id   AF-A0A9X1UKH8-F1
#
_cell.length_a   1.000
_cell.length_b   1.000
_cell.length_c   1.000
_cell.angle_alpha   90.00
_cell.angle_beta   90.00
_cell.angle_gamma   90.00
#
_symmetry.space_group_name_H-M   'P 1'
#
loop_
_entity.id
_entity.type
_entity.pdbx_description
1 polymer ?
#
loop_
_entity_poly.entity_id
_entity_poly.type
_entity_poly.pdbx_seq_one_letter_code
_entity_poly.pdbx_strand_id
1 'polypeptide(L)'
;MNTLSRVALGLLAAACCVASASALAQPYSPTGPLTRAQVVADLIAWRAAGYEPLDWLHYPENAQRAGAIVAQRRASGAMPQPAQ
;
A
#
# COMPACT_ATOMS: atom_id res chain seq x y z
N MET A 1 -31.88 15.38 -19.19
CA MET A 1 -30.90 14.34 -18.78
C MET A 1 -31.66 13.05 -18.54
N ASN A 2 -31.43 12.03 -19.38
CA ASN A 2 -32.22 10.80 -19.38
C ASN A 2 -31.84 9.93 -18.16
N THR A 3 -32.78 9.17 -17.59
CA THR A 3 -32.59 8.36 -16.37
C THR A 3 -31.39 7.41 -16.46
N LEU A 4 -31.17 6.83 -17.65
CA LEU A 4 -30.01 6.00 -17.97
C LEU A 4 -28.67 6.72 -17.82
N SER A 5 -28.60 7.99 -18.22
CA SER A 5 -27.39 8.82 -18.08
C SER A 5 -27.04 9.11 -16.63
N ARG A 6 -28.06 9.19 -15.75
CA ARG A 6 -27.87 9.40 -14.30
C ARG A 6 -27.37 8.13 -13.61
N VAL A 7 -27.88 6.96 -14.01
CA VAL A 7 -27.42 5.67 -13.50
C VAL A 7 -25.98 5.37 -13.94
N ALA A 8 -25.64 5.62 -15.21
CA ALA A 8 -24.28 5.45 -15.71
C ALA A 8 -23.27 6.36 -14.98
N LEU A 9 -23.64 7.63 -14.76
CA LEU A 9 -22.80 8.57 -14.01
C LEU A 9 -22.64 8.16 -12.54
N GLY A 10 -23.70 7.64 -11.91
CA GLY A 10 -23.66 7.13 -10.55
C GLY A 10 -22.73 5.92 -10.39
N LEU A 11 -22.78 4.97 -11.34
CA LEU A 11 -21.87 3.81 -11.36
C LEU A 11 -20.41 4.22 -11.56
N LEU A 12 -20.15 5.17 -12.47
CA LEU A 12 -18.80 5.68 -12.72
C LEU A 12 -18.24 6.40 -11.49
N ALA A 13 -19.04 7.23 -10.83
CA ALA A 13 -18.65 7.92 -9.60
C ALA A 13 -18.35 6.95 -8.45
N ALA A 14 -19.19 5.92 -8.27
CA ALA A 14 -18.96 4.89 -7.26
C ALA A 14 -17.66 4.11 -7.49
N ALA A 15 -17.37 3.72 -8.74
CA ALA A 15 -16.12 3.04 -9.10
C ALA A 15 -14.89 3.91 -8.82
N CYS A 16 -14.96 5.21 -9.10
CA CYS A 16 -13.87 6.15 -8.85
C CYS A 16 -13.54 6.31 -7.35
N CYS A 17 -14.55 6.24 -6.47
CA CYS A 17 -14.37 6.39 -5.03
C CYS A 17 -13.69 5.17 -4.36
N VAL A 18 -13.85 3.96 -4.91
CA VAL A 18 -13.29 2.73 -4.31
C VAL A 18 -11.80 2.59 -4.59
N ALA A 19 -11.29 3.14 -5.70
CA ALA A 19 -9.87 3.08 -6.06
C ALA A 19 -8.95 3.74 -5.01
N SER A 20 -9.38 4.87 -4.44
CA SER A 20 -8.60 5.64 -3.48
C SER A 20 -8.45 4.99 -2.10
N ALA A 21 -9.33 4.05 -1.74
CA ALA A 21 -9.31 3.43 -0.41
C ALA A 21 -8.10 2.50 -0.22
N SER A 22 -7.61 1.87 -1.30
CA SER A 22 -6.48 0.92 -1.22
C SER A 22 -5.14 1.59 -0.89
N ALA A 23 -4.93 2.82 -1.36
CA ALA A 23 -3.72 3.59 -1.07
C ALA A 23 -3.68 4.12 0.37
N LEU A 24 -4.85 4.28 1.01
CA LEU A 24 -5.00 4.80 2.37
C LEU A 24 -5.20 3.70 3.42
N ALA A 25 -5.40 2.45 3.01
CA ALA A 25 -5.65 1.32 3.91
C ALA A 25 -4.37 0.78 4.57
N GLN A 26 -3.34 1.60 4.80
CA GLN A 26 -2.30 1.22 5.75
C GLN A 26 -2.90 1.28 7.15
N PRO A 27 -3.07 0.15 7.86
CA PRO A 27 -3.62 0.19 9.21
C PRO A 27 -2.72 1.04 10.09
N TYR A 28 -3.28 2.12 10.65
CA TYR A 28 -2.64 2.89 11.69
C TYR A 28 -2.40 1.97 12.89
N SER A 29 -1.16 1.54 13.10
CA SER A 29 -0.79 0.76 14.28
C SER A 29 -0.56 1.73 15.43
N PRO A 30 -1.30 1.61 16.56
CA PRO A 30 -1.15 2.50 17.73
C PRO A 30 0.14 2.24 18.54
N THR A 31 1.10 1.52 17.96
CA THR A 31 2.36 1.18 18.57
C THR A 31 3.36 2.31 18.34
N GLY A 32 4.26 2.56 19.31
CA GLY A 32 5.13 3.75 19.36
C GLY A 32 6.06 3.95 18.15
N PRO A 33 6.97 4.93 18.20
CA PRO A 33 7.92 5.13 17.12
C PRO A 33 8.88 3.94 17.02
N LEU A 34 9.11 3.45 15.79
CA LEU A 34 10.09 2.40 15.52
C LEU A 34 11.50 2.87 15.87
N THR A 35 12.32 1.95 16.40
CA THR A 35 13.76 2.15 16.55
C THR A 35 14.43 2.24 15.17
N ARG A 36 15.61 2.89 15.11
CA ARG A 36 16.41 2.97 13.87
C ARG A 36 16.72 1.59 13.29
N ALA A 37 17.00 0.60 14.14
CA ALA A 37 17.28 -0.76 13.72
C ALA A 37 16.06 -1.42 13.04
N GLN A 38 14.86 -1.24 13.61
CA GLN A 38 13.61 -1.73 13.01
C GLN A 38 13.34 -1.06 11.65
N VAL A 39 13.54 0.26 11.54
CA VAL A 39 13.35 0.99 10.27
C VAL A 39 14.31 0.47 9.19
N VAL A 40 15.57 0.22 9.53
CA VAL A 40 16.55 -0.32 8.58
C VAL A 40 16.16 -1.74 8.14
N ALA A 41 15.74 -2.59 9.07
CA ALA A 41 15.28 -3.94 8.76
C ALA A 41 14.07 -3.92 7.81
N ASP A 42 13.12 -3.02 8.06
CA ASP A 42 11.97 -2.82 7.17
C ASP A 42 12.41 -2.34 5.79
N LEU A 43 13.29 -1.35 5.69
CA LEU A 43 13.77 -0.87 4.40
C LEU A 43 14.47 -1.96 3.58
N ILE A 44 15.23 -2.84 4.23
CA ILE A 44 15.87 -4.00 3.58
C ILE A 44 14.80 -4.94 2.99
N ALA A 45 13.73 -5.22 3.73
CA ALA A 45 12.66 -6.08 3.26
C ALA A 45 11.90 -5.47 2.06
N TRP A 46 11.68 -4.16 2.07
CA TRP A 46 11.07 -3.44 0.96
C TRP A 46 11.95 -3.46 -0.30
N ARG A 47 13.27 -3.26 -0.15
CA ARG A 47 14.22 -3.40 -1.28
C ARG A 47 14.24 -4.83 -1.82
N ALA A 48 14.21 -5.84 -0.95
CA ALA A 48 14.10 -7.24 -1.35
C ALA A 48 12.72 -7.60 -1.97
N ALA A 49 11.73 -6.72 -1.86
CA ALA A 49 10.45 -6.80 -2.56
C ALA A 49 10.41 -5.98 -3.87
N GLY A 50 11.53 -5.35 -4.25
CA GLY A 50 11.67 -4.57 -5.48
C GLY A 50 11.32 -3.08 -5.33
N TYR A 51 11.30 -2.55 -4.10
CA TYR A 51 11.21 -1.10 -3.90
C TYR A 51 12.53 -0.43 -4.28
N GLU A 52 12.47 0.53 -5.20
CA GLU A 52 13.59 1.36 -5.61
C GLU A 52 13.18 2.84 -5.40
N PRO A 53 13.77 3.56 -4.43
CA PRO A 53 13.29 4.88 -4.03
C PRO A 53 13.64 6.01 -5.02
N LEU A 54 14.56 5.77 -5.96
CA LEU A 54 14.96 6.73 -6.99
C LEU A 54 14.22 6.51 -8.32
N ASP A 55 13.38 5.47 -8.42
CA ASP A 55 12.58 5.12 -9.58
C ASP A 55 11.29 5.95 -9.59
N TRP A 56 11.49 7.25 -9.80
CA TRP A 56 10.45 8.26 -9.94
C TRP A 56 9.52 8.00 -11.12
N LEU A 57 9.97 7.27 -12.14
CA LEU A 57 9.19 6.97 -13.34
C LEU A 57 8.03 6.00 -13.06
N HIS A 58 8.25 5.03 -12.17
CA HIS A 58 7.23 4.03 -11.78
C HIS A 58 6.70 4.27 -10.36
N TYR A 59 6.83 5.49 -9.86
CA TYR A 59 6.19 5.90 -8.64
C TYR A 59 4.75 6.36 -8.94
N PRO A 60 3.73 5.87 -8.21
CA PRO A 60 3.80 5.10 -6.95
C PRO A 60 3.76 3.56 -7.09
N GLU A 61 3.65 3.02 -8.30
CA GLU A 61 3.39 1.59 -8.55
C GLU A 61 4.48 0.68 -7.95
N ASN A 62 5.74 1.10 -8.00
CA ASN A 62 6.86 0.36 -7.43
C ASN A 62 6.74 0.17 -5.90
N ALA A 63 6.32 1.22 -5.19
CA ALA A 63 6.14 1.25 -3.75
C ALA A 63 4.91 0.43 -3.35
N GLN A 64 3.80 0.57 -4.08
CA GLN A 64 2.58 -0.19 -3.82
C GLN A 64 2.80 -1.70 -4.00
N ARG A 65 3.46 -2.10 -5.09
CA ARG A 65 3.80 -3.50 -5.35
C ARG A 65 4.70 -4.09 -4.27
N ALA A 66 5.78 -3.37 -3.90
CA ALA A 66 6.68 -3.82 -2.85
C ALA A 66 5.95 -3.93 -1.49
N GLY A 67 5.10 -2.95 -1.17
CA GLY A 67 4.27 -2.95 0.04
C GLY A 67 3.33 -4.15 0.11
N ALA A 68 2.66 -4.51 -0.99
CA ALA A 68 1.79 -5.67 -1.07
C ALA A 68 2.55 -6.99 -0.81
N ILE A 69 3.74 -7.13 -1.42
CA ILE A 69 4.61 -8.31 -1.22
C ILE A 69 5.07 -8.40 0.25
N VAL A 70 5.51 -7.29 0.84
CA VAL A 70 5.94 -7.26 2.25
C VAL A 70 4.79 -7.62 3.18
N ALA A 71 3.59 -7.05 2.96
CA ALA A 71 2.40 -7.38 3.74
C ALA A 71 2.04 -8.87 3.64
N GLN A 72 2.09 -9.44 2.44
CA GLN A 72 1.86 -10.87 2.23
C GLN A 72 2.89 -11.73 2.97
N ARG A 73 4.19 -11.41 2.87
CA ARG A 73 5.26 -12.14 3.57
C ARG A 73 5.06 -12.13 5.08
N ARG A 74 4.61 -11.00 5.64
CA ARG A 74 4.32 -10.87 7.07
C ARG A 74 3.08 -11.66 7.48
N ALA A 75 2.01 -11.62 6.68
CA ALA A 75 0.81 -12.42 6.90
C ALA A 75 1.07 -13.94 6.82
N SER A 76 2.01 -14.37 5.97
CA SER A 76 2.42 -15.78 5.86
C SER A 76 3.41 -16.22 6.94
N GLY A 77 3.85 -15.34 7.84
CA GLY A 77 4.88 -15.63 8.84
C GLY A 77 6.29 -15.83 8.27
N ALA A 78 6.47 -15.67 6.94
CA ALA A 78 7.76 -15.78 6.26
C ALA A 78 8.68 -14.58 6.57
N MET A 79 8.11 -13.48 7.02
CA MET A 79 8.83 -12.32 7.54
C MET A 79 8.21 -11.91 8.87
N PRO A 80 8.99 -11.77 9.95
CA PRO A 80 8.49 -11.17 11.18
C PRO A 80 8.00 -9.76 10.86
N GLN A 81 6.78 -9.43 11.29
CA GLN A 81 6.41 -8.03 11.44
C GLN A 81 7.46 -7.41 12.37
N PRO A 82 8.05 -6.25 12.06
CA PRO A 82 8.93 -5.57 13.01
C PRO A 82 8.14 -5.41 14.31
N ALA A 83 8.48 -6.24 15.29
CA ALA A 83 7.94 -6.12 16.63
C ALA A 83 8.44 -4.80 17.16
N GLN A 84 7.52 -4.00 17.69
CA GLN A 84 7.79 -2.75 18.36
C GLN A 84 8.61 -2.99 19.62
#